data_AF-A0A2W5UF24-F1
#
_entry.id   AF-A0A2W5UF24-F1
#
_cell.length_a   1.000
_cell.length_b   1.000
_cell.length_c   1.000
_cell.angle_alpha   90.00
_cell.angle_beta   90.00
_cell.angle_gamma   90.00
#
_symmetry.space_group_name_H-M   'P 1'
#
loop_
_entity.id
_entity.type
_entity.pdbx_description
1 polymer ?
#
loop_
_entity_poly.entity_id
_entity_poly.type
_entity_poly.pdbx_seq_one_letter_code
_entity_poly.pdbx_strand_id
1 'polypeptide(L)'
;MPSKLVRTAVQDAFSGRLPTWEGIQERLRSGVPDPTFIDVAAQVIATGSFDNVSNTAMRIRLLDLKLVVDASDPQRSLFRDAGSPAVIASPRPHCLPFTKHSTPRAP
;
A
#
# COMPACT_ATOMS: atom_id res chain seq x y z
N MET A 1 1.98 -22.84 -3.75
CA MET A 1 0.80 -22.31 -3.01
C MET A 1 0.00 -21.35 -3.89
N PRO A 2 -1.31 -21.58 -4.05
CA PRO A 2 -2.17 -20.70 -4.84
C PRO A 2 -2.37 -19.34 -4.15
N SER A 3 -2.10 -18.27 -4.89
CA SER A 3 -2.11 -16.89 -4.40
C SER A 3 -3.46 -16.46 -3.83
N LYS A 4 -4.55 -17.00 -4.41
CA LYS A 4 -5.92 -16.71 -4.00
C LYS A 4 -6.21 -17.23 -2.58
N LEU A 5 -5.82 -18.47 -2.27
CA LEU A 5 -6.02 -19.04 -0.94
C LEU A 5 -5.19 -18.32 0.12
N VAL A 6 -3.93 -17.99 -0.20
CA VAL A 6 -3.06 -17.24 0.72
C VAL A 6 -3.66 -15.86 1.01
N ARG A 7 -4.16 -15.15 -0.02
CA ARG A 7 -4.87 -13.87 0.17
C ARG A 7 -6.13 -13.98 1.01
N THR A 8 -6.92 -15.03 0.82
CA THR A 8 -8.12 -15.28 1.61
C THR A 8 -7.75 -15.58 3.06
N ALA A 9 -6.77 -16.46 3.30
CA ALA A 9 -6.31 -16.79 4.65
C ALA A 9 -5.74 -15.59 5.39
N VAL A 10 -4.98 -14.72 4.71
CA VAL A 10 -4.50 -13.46 5.31
C VAL A 10 -5.67 -12.52 5.63
N GLN A 11 -6.64 -12.37 4.73
CA GLN A 11 -7.83 -11.56 5.02
C GLN A 11 -8.64 -12.11 6.18
N ASP A 12 -8.77 -13.43 6.28
CA ASP A 12 -9.51 -14.08 7.36
C ASP A 12 -8.78 -13.92 8.71
N ALA A 13 -7.46 -14.15 8.73
CA ALA A 13 -6.62 -14.02 9.93
C ALA A 13 -6.55 -12.58 10.47
N PHE A 14 -6.65 -11.58 9.59
CA PHE A 14 -6.48 -10.16 9.94
C PHE A 14 -7.75 -9.32 9.70
N SER A 15 -8.94 -9.94 9.69
CA SER A 15 -10.24 -9.26 9.58
C SER A 15 -10.34 -8.29 8.39
N GLY A 16 -9.83 -8.70 7.23
CA GLY A 16 -9.85 -7.95 5.97
C GLY A 16 -8.80 -6.84 5.88
N ARG A 17 -7.91 -6.69 6.87
CA ARG A 17 -6.77 -5.79 6.82
C ARG A 17 -5.50 -6.55 6.50
N LEU A 18 -4.56 -5.90 5.83
CA LEU A 18 -3.21 -6.46 5.70
C LEU A 18 -2.43 -6.18 6.98
N PRO A 19 -1.62 -7.12 7.47
CA PRO A 19 -0.72 -6.85 8.58
C PRO A 19 0.28 -5.76 8.18
N THR A 20 0.39 -4.74 9.04
CA THR A 20 1.32 -3.61 8.86
C THR A 20 2.43 -3.69 9.90
N TRP A 21 3.69 -3.61 9.46
CA TRP A 21 4.88 -3.62 10.33
C TRP A 21 5.84 -2.49 10.02
N GLU A 22 6.31 -1.79 11.04
CA GLU A 22 7.39 -0.80 10.88
C GLU A 22 8.73 -1.50 10.66
N GLY A 23 9.48 -1.10 9.63
CA GLY A 23 10.83 -1.61 9.35
C GLY A 23 10.90 -3.05 8.86
N ILE A 24 9.80 -3.62 8.32
CA ILE A 24 9.83 -4.97 7.77
C ILE A 24 10.75 -5.04 6.55
N GLN A 25 10.80 -3.99 5.73
CA GLN A 25 11.72 -3.93 4.58
C GLN A 25 13.19 -4.04 4.99
N GLU A 26 13.57 -3.41 6.10
CA GLU A 26 14.94 -3.47 6.62
C GLU A 26 15.29 -4.84 7.19
N ARG A 27 14.37 -5.46 7.94
CA ARG A 27 14.58 -6.82 8.47
C ARG A 27 14.64 -7.87 7.37
N LEU A 28 13.82 -7.73 6.34
CA LEU A 28 13.88 -8.56 5.14
C LEU A 28 15.22 -8.44 4.41
N ARG A 29 15.74 -7.21 4.31
CA ARG A 29 17.04 -6.93 3.70
C ARG A 29 18.20 -7.49 4.53
N SER A 30 18.05 -7.49 5.86
CA SER A 30 19.02 -8.10 6.80
C SER A 30 19.08 -9.63 6.67
N GLY A 31 18.06 -10.26 6.09
CA GLY A 31 17.97 -11.71 5.93
C GLY A 31 17.70 -12.46 7.25
N VAL A 32 17.56 -11.72 8.36
CA VAL A 32 17.24 -12.28 9.67
C VAL A 32 15.72 -12.39 9.80
N PRO A 33 15.18 -13.60 9.97
CA PRO A 33 13.76 -13.78 10.13
C PRO A 33 13.28 -13.21 11.47
N ASP A 34 12.38 -12.23 11.39
CA ASP A 34 11.75 -11.65 12.56
C ASP A 34 10.79 -12.66 13.23
N PRO A 35 10.84 -12.83 14.57
CA PRO A 35 9.97 -13.76 15.29
C PRO A 35 8.49 -13.45 15.09
N THR A 36 8.12 -12.18 14.92
CA THR A 36 6.74 -11.81 14.67
C THR A 36 6.30 -12.14 13.25
N PHE A 37 7.22 -12.07 12.28
CA PHE A 37 6.96 -12.55 10.92
C PHE A 37 6.82 -14.09 10.85
N ILE A 38 7.51 -14.82 11.71
CA ILE A 38 7.32 -16.26 11.90
C ILE A 38 5.91 -16.53 12.43
N ASP A 39 5.48 -15.81 13.46
CA ASP A 39 4.17 -16.00 14.08
C ASP A 39 3.02 -15.75 13.09
N VAL A 40 3.12 -14.70 12.29
CA VAL A 40 2.14 -14.38 11.23
C VAL A 40 2.04 -15.49 10.20
N ALA A 41 3.18 -16.00 9.74
CA ALA A 41 3.18 -17.09 8.80
C ALA A 41 2.55 -18.36 9.40
N ALA A 42 2.79 -18.63 10.68
CA ALA A 42 2.17 -19.74 11.39
C ALA A 42 0.64 -19.54 11.50
N GLN A 43 0.18 -18.33 11.80
CA GLN A 43 -1.23 -18.02 11.90
C GLN A 43 -1.95 -18.15 10.55
N VAL A 44 -1.33 -17.67 9.46
CA VAL A 44 -1.87 -17.86 8.10
C VAL A 44 -1.90 -19.33 7.70
N ILE A 45 -0.88 -20.11 8.09
CA ILE A 45 -0.86 -21.56 7.90
C ILE A 45 -2.04 -22.23 8.61
N ALA A 46 -2.26 -21.88 9.88
CA ALA A 46 -3.34 -22.43 10.69
C ALA A 46 -4.73 -22.04 10.15
N THR A 47 -4.95 -20.76 9.86
CA THR A 47 -6.22 -20.24 9.33
C THR A 47 -6.54 -20.80 7.94
N GLY A 48 -5.53 -20.94 7.07
CA GLY A 48 -5.72 -21.46 5.72
C GLY A 48 -5.65 -22.97 5.59
N SER A 49 -5.48 -23.71 6.69
CA SER A 49 -5.28 -25.17 6.72
C SER A 49 -4.19 -25.64 5.74
N PHE A 50 -3.03 -24.99 5.80
CA PHE A 50 -1.89 -25.29 4.94
C PHE A 50 -0.96 -26.33 5.59
N ASP A 51 -1.41 -27.59 5.70
CA ASP A 51 -0.69 -28.64 6.45
C ASP A 51 0.70 -29.03 5.89
N ASN A 52 0.93 -28.86 4.59
CA ASN A 52 2.20 -29.24 3.94
C ASN A 52 3.08 -28.03 3.59
N VAL A 53 3.03 -26.99 4.41
CA VAL A 53 3.75 -25.74 4.16
C VAL A 53 4.62 -25.40 5.36
N SER A 54 5.93 -25.36 5.13
CA SER A 54 6.86 -24.86 6.14
C SER A 54 6.69 -23.34 6.32
N ASN A 55 6.91 -22.87 7.55
CA ASN A 55 6.86 -21.45 7.89
C ASN A 55 7.73 -20.58 6.95
N THR A 56 8.92 -21.04 6.58
CA THR A 56 9.80 -20.38 5.59
C THR A 56 9.15 -20.22 4.23
N ALA A 57 8.49 -21.26 3.71
CA ALA A 57 7.83 -21.20 2.42
C ALA A 57 6.63 -20.24 2.43
N MET A 58 5.87 -20.20 3.53
CA MET A 58 4.77 -19.25 3.70
C MET A 58 5.30 -17.81 3.75
N ARG A 59 6.35 -17.55 4.51
CA ARG A 59 7.01 -16.23 4.58
C ARG A 59 7.45 -15.73 3.21
N ILE A 60 8.17 -16.55 2.44
CA ILE A 60 8.59 -16.20 1.07
C ILE A 60 7.37 -15.85 0.22
N ARG A 61 6.27 -16.61 0.36
CA ARG A 61 5.05 -16.37 -0.41
C ARG A 61 4.31 -15.10 0.00
N LEU A 62 4.28 -14.74 1.29
CA LEU A 62 3.70 -13.49 1.77
C LEU A 62 4.44 -12.26 1.21
N LEU A 63 5.77 -12.37 1.05
CA LEU A 63 6.62 -11.33 0.46
C LEU A 63 6.41 -11.18 -1.04
N ASP A 64 6.45 -12.31 -1.76
CA ASP A 64 6.20 -12.37 -3.20
C ASP A 64 4.84 -11.74 -3.56
N LEU A 65 3.81 -12.01 -2.75
CA LEU A 65 2.47 -11.48 -2.96
C LEU A 65 2.25 -10.07 -2.38
N LYS A 66 3.26 -9.46 -1.74
CA LYS A 66 3.20 -8.14 -1.08
C LYS A 66 2.00 -8.01 -0.14
N LEU A 67 1.78 -9.05 0.67
CA LEU A 67 0.66 -9.14 1.63
C LEU A 67 1.00 -8.59 3.01
N VAL A 68 2.24 -8.14 3.21
CA VAL A 68 2.65 -7.41 4.41
C VAL A 68 2.98 -5.98 4.01
N VAL A 69 2.42 -5.02 4.75
CA VAL A 69 2.62 -3.60 4.50
C VAL A 69 3.70 -3.11 5.44
N ASP A 70 4.62 -2.31 4.92
CA ASP A 70 5.58 -1.60 5.76
C ASP A 70 4.91 -0.33 6.31
N ALA A 71 4.90 -0.14 7.63
CA ALA A 71 4.31 1.04 8.25
C ALA A 71 5.07 2.33 7.88
N SER A 72 6.34 2.19 7.50
CA SER A 72 7.20 3.25 6.98
C SER A 72 7.04 3.46 5.47
N ASP A 73 6.13 2.75 4.78
CA ASP A 73 5.69 3.06 3.41
C ASP A 73 4.45 3.98 3.45
N PRO A 74 4.61 5.32 3.42
CA PRO A 74 3.48 6.25 3.36
C PRO A 74 2.71 6.16 2.03
N GLN A 75 3.25 5.45 1.03
CA GLN A 75 2.80 5.50 -0.34
C GLN A 75 1.52 4.68 -0.58
N ARG A 76 1.21 3.68 0.26
CA ARG A 76 -0.07 2.94 0.20
C ARG A 76 -1.23 3.56 0.96
N SER A 77 -0.97 4.42 1.94
CA SER A 77 -2.03 5.17 2.63
C SER A 77 -2.68 6.22 1.73
N LEU A 78 -1.99 6.69 0.68
CA LEU A 78 -2.47 7.72 -0.26
C LEU A 78 -3.46 7.21 -1.31
N PHE A 79 -3.61 5.89 -1.51
CA PHE A 79 -4.53 5.35 -2.53
C PHE A 79 -5.90 4.91 -1.99
N ARG A 80 -6.10 4.90 -0.67
CA ARG A 80 -7.41 4.57 -0.07
C ARG A 80 -8.25 5.81 0.24
N ASP A 81 -7.65 7.00 0.19
CA ASP A 81 -8.32 8.30 0.34
C ASP A 81 -8.45 9.06 -0.99
N ALA A 82 -8.30 8.39 -2.14
CA ALA A 82 -8.58 8.99 -3.45
C ALA A 82 -10.09 8.97 -3.74
N GLY A 83 -10.83 9.58 -2.82
CA GLY A 83 -12.21 10.03 -2.93
C GLY A 83 -12.31 11.53 -2.65
N SER A 84 -11.31 12.35 -3.03
CA SER A 84 -11.47 13.81 -3.23
C SER A 84 -10.22 14.47 -3.84
N PRO A 85 -10.34 15.23 -4.94
CA PRO A 85 -9.28 16.08 -5.45
C PRO A 85 -9.45 17.52 -4.91
N ALA A 86 -8.70 17.90 -3.88
CA ALA A 86 -8.57 19.27 -3.35
C ALA A 86 -7.69 19.17 -2.08
N VAL A 87 -6.60 19.88 -1.83
CA VAL A 87 -6.14 21.21 -2.21
C VAL A 87 -4.64 21.26 -1.83
N ILE A 88 -3.73 21.32 -2.79
CA ILE A 88 -2.43 21.97 -2.52
C ILE A 88 -2.53 23.38 -3.06
N ALA A 89 -3.06 24.24 -2.20
CA ALA A 89 -3.04 25.67 -2.36
C ALA A 89 -1.59 26.18 -2.27
N SER A 90 -1.11 26.84 -3.32
CA SER A 90 -0.12 27.93 -3.26
C SER A 90 -0.01 28.61 -4.63
N PRO A 91 0.27 29.91 -4.69
CA PRO A 91 -0.75 30.90 -5.07
C PRO A 91 -0.68 31.38 -6.51
N ARG A 92 -1.84 31.77 -7.06
CA ARG A 92 -1.97 32.56 -8.28
C ARG A 92 -1.21 33.89 -8.11
N PRO A 93 -0.34 34.30 -9.05
CA PRO A 93 -0.17 35.72 -9.31
C PRO A 93 -1.45 36.21 -10.01
N HIS A 94 -2.18 37.06 -9.30
CA HIS A 94 -3.28 37.85 -9.83
C HIS A 94 -2.73 39.01 -10.70
N CYS A 95 -3.56 39.48 -11.64
CA CYS A 95 -3.43 40.68 -12.51
C CYS A 95 -2.79 40.40 -13.90
N LEU A 96 -3.45 40.66 -15.04
CA LEU A 96 -4.45 41.68 -15.38
C LEU A 96 -5.48 41.20 -16.42
N PRO A 97 -6.71 41.75 -16.42
CA PRO A 97 -7.72 41.53 -17.46
C PRO A 97 -7.42 42.37 -18.72
N PHE A 98 -7.30 41.72 -19.88
CA PHE A 98 -7.32 42.41 -21.17
C PHE A 98 -8.75 42.88 -21.45
N THR A 99 -9.04 44.15 -21.13
CA THR A 99 -10.31 44.81 -21.43
C THR A 99 -10.40 45.14 -22.92
N LYS A 100 -11.54 44.77 -23.51
CA LYS A 100 -12.06 45.13 -24.84
C LYS A 100 -11.63 46.53 -25.30
N HIS A 101 -11.34 46.70 -26.59
CA HIS A 101 -11.84 47.81 -27.40
C HIS A 101 -12.09 47.31 -28.85
N SER A 102 -13.34 47.41 -29.29
CA SER A 102 -13.76 47.25 -30.68
C SER A 102 -13.69 48.61 -31.40
N THR A 103 -13.06 48.64 -32.60
CA THR A 103 -13.46 49.44 -33.80
C THR A 103 -13.12 50.97 -33.80
N PRO A 104 -13.03 51.73 -34.94
CA PRO A 104 -12.87 51.48 -36.40
C PRO A 104 -11.71 52.25 -37.14
N ARG A 105 -11.46 51.84 -38.41
CA ARG A 105 -11.24 52.59 -39.69
C ARG A 105 -10.33 53.85 -39.79
N ALA A 106 -9.36 53.76 -40.73
CA ALA A 106 -8.80 54.71 -41.74
C ALA A 106 -8.74 56.24 -41.49
N PRO A 107 -7.77 56.93 -42.12
CA PRO A 107 -7.93 57.33 -43.53
C PRO A 107 -6.95 56.69 -44.51
#